data_AF-A0A7V0JL20-F1
#
_entry.id   AF-A0A7V0JL20-F1
#
_cell.length_a   1.000
_cell.length_b   1.000
_cell.length_c   1.000
_cell.angle_alpha   90.00
_cell.angle_beta   90.00
_cell.angle_gamma   90.00
#
_symmetry.space_group_name_H-M   'P 1'
#
loop_
_entity.id
_entity.type
_entity.pdbx_description
1 polymer ?
#
loop_
_entity_poly.entity_id
_entity_poly.type
_entity_poly.pdbx_seq_one_letter_code
_entity_poly.pdbx_strand_id
1 'polypeptide(L)' 'MQKEKETCLAILKDLKEKNRLLADEIRRLKEDSKYFESVAREQLGMVKDNEIVYRFKKALKNAKKGNKKEK' A
#
# COMPACT_ATOMS: atom_id res chain seq x y z
N MET A 1 -34.08 -2.77 25.89
CA MET A 1 -33.82 -4.05 25.21
C MET A 1 -33.95 -4.01 23.68
N GLN A 2 -35.13 -3.78 23.07
CA GLN A 2 -35.23 -3.82 21.58
C GLN A 2 -34.40 -2.73 20.87
N LYS A 3 -34.50 -1.48 21.34
CA LYS A 3 -33.71 -0.35 20.82
C LYS A 3 -32.19 -0.54 20.95
N GLU A 4 -31.72 -1.06 22.08
CA GLU A 4 -30.29 -1.29 22.30
C GLU A 4 -29.73 -2.36 21.36
N LYS A 5 -30.55 -3.39 21.06
CA LYS A 5 -30.21 -4.42 20.08
C LYS A 5 -30.11 -3.84 18.67
N GLU A 6 -31.05 -2.99 18.27
CA GLU A 6 -31.02 -2.30 16.98
C GLU A 6 -29.80 -1.38 16.83
N THR A 7 -29.48 -0.60 17.87
CA THR A 7 -28.30 0.26 17.89
C THR A 7 -27.01 -0.56 17.77
N CYS A 8 -26.88 -1.65 18.52
CA CYS A 8 -25.72 -2.54 18.42
C CYS A 8 -25.57 -3.13 17.02
N LEU A 9 -26.67 -3.55 16.39
CA LEU A 9 -26.65 -4.09 15.04
C LEU A 9 -26.22 -3.04 14.00
N ALA A 10 -26.68 -1.80 14.15
CA ALA A 10 -26.26 -0.69 13.29
C ALA A 10 -24.75 -0.41 13.42
N ILE A 11 -24.23 -0.37 14.66
CA ILE A 11 -22.80 -0.21 14.93
C ILE A 11 -22.00 -1.37 14.34
N LEU A 12 -22.46 -2.61 14.51
CA LEU A 12 -21.81 -3.79 13.94
C LEU A 12 -21.72 -3.74 12.41
N LYS A 13 -22.77 -3.24 11.75
CA LYS A 13 -22.79 -3.08 10.30
C LYS A 13 -21.78 -2.01 9.86
N ASP A 14 -21.77 -0.86 10.52
CA ASP A 14 -20.86 0.24 10.23
C ASP A 14 -19.39 -0.17 10.46
N LEU A 15 -19.09 -0.88 11.56
CA LEU A 15 -17.74 -1.39 11.81
C LEU A 15 -17.31 -2.43 10.78
N LYS A 16 -18.21 -3.28 10.30
CA LYS A 16 -17.90 -4.25 9.23
C LYS A 16 -17.60 -3.56 7.90
N GLU A 17 -18.38 -2.54 7.55
CA GLU A 17 -18.16 -1.71 6.38
C GLU A 17 -16.78 -1.03 6.44
N LYS A 18 -16.48 -0.37 7.57
CA LYS A 18 -15.18 0.27 7.82
C LYS A 18 -14.02 -0.71 7.75
N ASN A 19 -14.16 -1.88 8.38
CA ASN A 19 -13.13 -2.91 8.31
C ASN A 19 -12.87 -3.38 6.88
N ARG A 20 -13.91 -3.53 6.05
CA ARG A 20 -13.75 -3.90 4.65
C ARG A 20 -12.99 -2.82 3.87
N LEU A 21 -13.38 -1.55 4.02
CA LEU A 21 -12.72 -0.43 3.34
C LEU A 21 -11.25 -0.31 3.74
N LEU A 22 -10.95 -0.44 5.04
CA LEU A 22 -9.57 -0.43 5.55
C LEU A 22 -8.75 -1.60 5.00
N ALA A 23 -9.32 -2.80 4.92
CA ALA A 23 -8.63 -3.96 4.34
C ALA A 23 -8.31 -3.75 2.85
N ASP A 24 -9.25 -3.18 2.09
CA ASP A 24 -9.06 -2.83 0.69
C ASP A 24 -7.97 -1.77 0.52
N GLU A 25 -7.93 -0.77 1.39
CA GLU A 25 -6.89 0.26 1.39
C GLU A 25 -5.50 -0.32 1.73
N ILE A 26 -5.40 -1.18 2.75
CA ILE A 26 -4.16 -1.90 3.08
C ILE A 26 -3.67 -2.71 1.88
N ARG A 27 -4.57 -3.40 1.17
CA ARG A 27 -4.22 -4.15 -0.04
C ARG A 27 -3.67 -3.23 -1.12
N ARG A 28 -4.36 -2.12 -1.41
CA ARG A 28 -3.91 -1.14 -2.41
C ARG A 28 -2.54 -0.54 -2.05
N LEU A 29 -2.30 -0.22 -0.79
CA LEU A 29 -0.99 0.28 -0.34
C LEU A 29 0.13 -0.76 -0.49
N LYS A 30 -0.17 -2.06 -0.40
CA LYS A 30 0.82 -3.13 -0.53
C LYS A 30 1.08 -3.55 -1.97
N GLU A 31 0.03 -3.64 -2.77
CA GLU A 31 0.08 -4.22 -4.12
C GLU A 31 0.23 -3.15 -5.21
N ASP A 32 -0.31 -1.96 -5.00
CA ASP A 32 -0.24 -0.86 -5.96
C ASP A 32 0.82 0.17 -5.56
N SER A 33 2.00 0.01 -6.15
CA SER A 33 3.12 0.94 -5.98
C SER A 33 2.79 2.40 -6.34
N LYS A 34 1.85 2.65 -7.27
CA LYS A 34 1.45 4.02 -7.62
C LYS A 34 0.57 4.63 -6.55
N TYR A 35 -0.37 3.85 -6.03
CA TYR A 35 -1.25 4.28 -4.94
C TYR A 35 -0.46 4.54 -3.65
N PHE A 36 0.48 3.64 -3.32
CA PHE A 36 1.40 3.86 -2.21
C PHE A 36 2.20 5.16 -2.37
N GLU A 37 2.75 5.39 -3.56
CA GLU A 37 3.50 6.60 -3.86
C GLU A 37 2.62 7.85 -3.69
N SER A 38 1.41 7.89 -4.25
CA SER A 38 0.51 9.05 -4.10
C SER A 38 0.19 9.33 -2.63
N VAL A 39 -0.14 8.30 -1.84
CA VAL A 39 -0.44 8.46 -0.41
C VAL A 39 0.80 8.95 0.37
N ALA A 40 1.99 8.42 0.05
CA ALA A 40 3.23 8.86 0.68
C ALA A 40 3.57 10.33 0.37
N ARG A 41 3.29 10.79 -0.87
CA ARG A 41 3.50 12.20 -1.24
C ARG A 41 2.49 13.12 -0.56
N GLU A 42 1.20 12.77 -0.64
CA GLU A 42 0.09 13.63 -0.24
C GLU A 42 -0.09 13.68 1.28
N GLN A 43 -0.04 12.52 1.96
CA GLN A 43 -0.36 12.44 3.39
C GLN A 43 0.88 12.44 4.29
N LEU A 44 2.00 11.91 3.81
CA LEU A 44 3.23 11.81 4.61
C LEU A 44 4.27 12.89 4.24
N GLY A 45 3.99 13.71 3.23
CA GLY A 45 4.89 14.79 2.79
C GLY A 45 6.26 14.29 2.34
N MET A 46 6.35 13.03 1.90
CA MET A 46 7.63 12.37 1.60
C MET A 46 8.27 12.86 0.29
N VAL A 47 7.53 13.61 -0.54
CA VAL A 47 8.02 14.24 -1.77
C VAL A 47 7.29 15.58 -1.92
N LYS A 48 8.03 16.68 -2.11
CA LYS A 48 7.44 18.00 -2.39
C LYS A 48 7.02 18.12 -3.85
N ASP A 49 6.11 19.05 -4.16
CA ASP A 49 5.56 19.26 -5.51
C ASP A 49 6.63 19.47 -6.61
N ASN A 50 7.84 19.92 -6.23
CA ASN A 50 8.95 20.20 -7.14
C ASN A 50 10.06 19.13 -7.16
N GLU A 51 9.82 17.95 -6.59
CA GLU A 51 10.82 16.88 -6.52
C GLU A 51 10.56 15.77 -7.57
N ILE A 52 11.63 15.37 -8.28
CA ILE A 52 11.57 14.35 -9.34
C ILE A 52 12.01 13.00 -8.77
N VAL A 53 11.07 12.03 -8.70
CA VAL A 53 11.38 10.66 -8.26
C VAL A 53 12.04 9.86 -9.38
N TYR A 54 13.33 9.57 -9.24
CA TYR A 54 14.08 8.77 -10.20
C TYR A 54 13.92 7.27 -9.91
N ARG A 55 13.12 6.56 -10.73
CA ARG A 55 12.98 5.10 -10.64
C ARG A 55 14.07 4.40 -11.45
N PHE A 56 15.10 3.92 -10.77
CA PHE A 56 16.07 3.00 -11.37
C PHE A 56 15.39 1.65 -11.63
N LYS A 57 15.07 1.34 -12.89
CA LYS A 57 14.77 -0.04 -13.29
C LYS A 57 16.03 -0.84 -12.94
N LYS A 58 15.92 -1.82 -12.03
CA LYS A 58 17.04 -2.71 -11.70
C LYS A 58 17.56 -3.32 -13.00
N ALA A 59 18.65 -2.78 -13.52
CA ALA A 59 19.39 -3.40 -14.59
C ALA A 59 19.94 -4.73 -14.03
N LEU A 60 19.33 -5.84 -14.46
CA LEU A 60 19.97 -7.13 -14.64
C LEU A 60 20.94 -7.55 -13.52
N LYS A 61 20.43 -7.91 -12.34
CA LYS A 61 21.23 -8.58 -11.29
C LYS A 61 21.77 -9.97 -11.70
N ASN A 62 21.48 -10.45 -12.91
CA ASN A 62 21.83 -11.78 -13.37
C ASN A 62 23.10 -11.85 -14.25
N ALA A 63 23.71 -10.72 -14.64
CA ALA A 63 24.87 -10.73 -15.54
C ALA A 63 26.24 -10.99 -14.85
N LYS A 64 26.31 -11.12 -13.51
CA LYS A 64 27.60 -11.25 -12.78
C LYS A 64 27.84 -12.56 -12.03
N LYS A 65 27.04 -13.62 -12.23
CA LYS A 65 27.30 -14.96 -11.67
C LYS A 65 27.93 -15.95 -12.67
N GLY A 66 28.48 -15.48 -13.80
CA GLY A 66 28.91 -16.32 -14.91
C GLY A 66 30.41 -16.57 -15.09
N ASN A 67 31.33 -15.88 -14.40
CA ASN A 67 32.78 -16.08 -14.58
C ASN A 67 33.49 -16.43 -13.25
N LYS A 68 33.42 -17.70 -12.88
CA LYS A 68 34.48 -18.40 -12.13
C LYS A 68 34.71 -19.75 -12.82
N LYS A 69 35.40 -19.71 -13.96
CA LYS A 69 36.12 -20.85 -14.52
C LYS A 69 37.49 -20.35 -14.96
N GLU A 70 38.47 -20.51 -14.10
CA GLU A 70 39.85 -20.77 -14.51
C GLU A 70 40.31 -21.99 -13.69
N LYS A 71 40.46 -23.10 -14.41
CA LYS A 71 41.29 -24.25 -14.05
C LYS A 71 42.44 -24.24 -15.04
#